data_AF-A0A7K0YSF1-F1
#
_entry.id   AF-A0A7K0YSF1-F1
#
_cell.length_a   1.000
_cell.length_b   1.000
_cell.length_c   1.000
_cell.angle_alpha   90.00
_cell.angle_beta   90.00
_cell.angle_gamma   90.00
#
_symmetry.space_group_name_H-M   'P 1'
#
loop_
_entity.id
_entity.type
_entity.pdbx_description
1 polymer ?
#
loop_
_entity_poly.entity_id
_entity_poly.type
_entity_poly.pdbx_seq_one_letter_code
_entity_poly.pdbx_strand_id
1 'polypeptide(L)'
;MNPSPRYSRISLLFACGLAFAACSSSDSTSDQPVSTESPTTVAQTTTTLAADSAACENPPQNPFFADSPAPIGHIDASQSNGSPTAGPRDSTQTLTPADVQYVHLGPGHAGLAISSKYPDGSRVIWSNGADRISKIDAKTFELLAELPRPDKELLSSDEADANIALMDQQSGSELALTGLGFGAKYLLGLTGIYYALDVDNTLFIGGEDSVLAYQDQTVGDPRSPIILRDEWKRPAEITGGFVGVNMTFDGKLVVVTDEGWIVVLDRDFSDYVAIALPGQEAAAAHNAEVVASGVTLASASWVRNSIAVDDQGGIYAVSLNEMHKVVWDGTKLSTSPADGAWSAPYSNSAGKGSGATPALMGYCDDRFVVITDGDEQMNVVLFWRDGAPQDWEPIEGALSPQIAGQELVTMGDPKLTAIQSEQGVVVGGYGALVVNNDSPTIPDGYPAKAARLLVSYSGADPAFAPHGMQKFAWDPVAQAFASSWVNQEVSSANGVPLVSLGSNTLYTVGGRDGKWALEGIDWTTGESVLTWITGSSRYNTVFAGLFIDDEGHILHGTAFGMVRYPAS
;
A
#
# COMPACT_ATOMS: atom_id res chain seq x y z
N MET A 1 -26.94 13.64 53.35
CA MET A 1 -25.81 12.71 53.64
C MET A 1 -25.81 11.66 52.54
N ASN A 2 -24.65 11.45 51.94
CA ASN A 2 -24.34 10.38 50.98
C ASN A 2 -24.66 8.99 51.60
N PRO A 3 -24.92 7.93 50.80
CA PRO A 3 -23.78 7.22 50.19
C PRO A 3 -24.00 6.60 48.78
N SER A 4 -22.98 6.79 47.94
CA SER A 4 -22.26 5.83 47.08
C SER A 4 -22.98 4.61 46.45
N PRO A 5 -22.89 4.40 45.12
CA PRO A 5 -23.07 3.09 44.51
C PRO A 5 -21.74 2.32 44.40
N ARG A 6 -21.84 1.01 44.57
CA ARG A 6 -20.75 0.02 44.47
C ARG A 6 -20.38 -0.23 43.00
N TYR A 7 -19.10 -0.17 42.69
CA TYR A 7 -18.53 -0.73 41.46
C TYR A 7 -18.67 -2.26 41.47
N SER A 8 -19.34 -2.81 40.46
CA SER A 8 -19.36 -4.25 40.19
C SER A 8 -18.19 -4.58 39.26
N ARG A 9 -17.23 -5.38 39.75
CA ARG A 9 -16.15 -5.95 38.95
C ARG A 9 -16.73 -7.04 38.07
N ILE A 10 -16.71 -6.86 36.75
CA ILE A 10 -16.92 -7.94 35.79
C ILE A 10 -15.58 -8.60 35.56
N SER A 11 -15.44 -9.83 36.06
CA SER A 11 -14.34 -10.73 35.71
C SER A 11 -14.66 -11.39 34.37
N LEU A 12 -13.92 -11.05 33.32
CA LEU A 12 -13.86 -11.87 32.11
C LEU A 12 -12.77 -12.93 32.31
N LEU A 13 -13.19 -14.19 32.48
CA LEU A 13 -12.33 -15.34 32.30
C LEU A 13 -12.18 -15.59 30.79
N PHE A 14 -11.02 -15.26 30.23
CA PHE A 14 -10.57 -15.86 28.97
C PHE A 14 -9.93 -17.22 29.30
N ALA A 15 -10.63 -18.29 28.94
CA ALA A 15 -10.09 -19.63 28.91
C ALA A 15 -10.10 -20.11 27.45
N CYS A 16 -8.95 -20.05 26.79
CA CYS A 16 -8.62 -20.90 25.64
C CYS A 16 -7.12 -21.16 25.68
N GLY A 17 -6.76 -22.44 25.76
CA GLY A 17 -5.41 -22.91 25.95
C GLY A 17 -4.54 -22.66 24.71
N LEU A 18 -3.44 -21.94 24.91
CA LEU A 18 -2.28 -22.03 24.03
C LEU A 18 -1.42 -23.21 24.50
N ALA A 19 -1.39 -24.26 23.68
CA ALA A 19 -0.33 -25.26 23.75
C ALA A 19 0.84 -24.74 22.90
N PHE A 20 1.90 -24.26 23.56
CA PHE A 20 3.18 -23.98 22.94
C PHE A 20 4.00 -25.27 22.84
N ALA A 21 4.44 -25.61 21.63
CA ALA A 21 5.54 -26.54 21.43
C ALA A 21 6.71 -25.75 20.83
N ALA A 22 7.73 -25.57 21.66
CA ALA A 22 9.02 -24.99 21.33
C ALA A 22 9.97 -26.07 20.77
N CYS A 23 10.81 -25.66 19.83
CA CYS A 23 12.17 -26.16 19.50
C CYS A 23 12.70 -25.14 18.46
N SER A 24 13.92 -24.60 18.49
CA SER A 24 15.17 -25.08 19.06
C SER A 24 16.12 -23.92 19.37
N SER A 25 16.95 -24.16 20.40
CA SER A 25 18.10 -23.40 20.87
C SER A 25 19.32 -23.48 19.96
N SER A 26 20.16 -22.44 19.99
CA SER A 26 21.62 -22.62 19.98
C SER A 26 22.31 -21.55 20.82
N ASP A 27 22.81 -21.96 21.98
CA ASP A 27 23.83 -21.27 22.76
C ASP A 27 25.18 -21.38 22.05
N SER A 28 25.96 -20.30 22.03
CA SER A 28 27.41 -20.40 22.19
C SER A 28 27.97 -19.12 22.81
N THR A 29 28.34 -19.21 24.08
CA THR A 29 29.20 -18.26 24.78
C THR A 29 30.67 -18.46 24.37
N SER A 30 31.38 -17.39 24.03
CA SER A 30 32.83 -17.31 24.22
C SER A 30 33.26 -15.89 24.58
N ASP A 31 33.69 -15.73 25.82
CA ASP A 31 34.41 -14.57 26.36
C ASP A 31 35.81 -14.45 25.72
N GLN A 32 36.13 -13.29 25.13
CA GLN A 32 37.50 -12.73 25.05
C GLN A 32 37.45 -11.21 24.69
N PRO A 33 38.48 -10.41 25.04
CA PRO A 33 38.33 -9.02 25.44
C PRO A 33 38.25 -8.02 24.28
N VAL A 34 37.51 -6.93 24.54
CA VAL A 34 37.36 -5.75 23.69
C VAL A 34 38.70 -5.03 23.54
N SER A 35 39.28 -5.07 22.35
CA SER A 35 40.32 -4.12 21.91
C SER A 35 39.62 -2.94 21.22
N THR A 36 39.80 -1.75 21.79
CA THR A 36 39.38 -0.48 21.21
C THR A 36 40.32 -0.09 20.06
N GLU A 37 39.91 -0.37 18.83
CA GLU A 37 40.41 0.32 17.65
C GLU A 37 39.24 1.00 16.95
N SER A 38 39.37 2.31 16.78
CA SER A 38 38.40 3.15 16.07
C SER A 38 38.22 2.65 14.63
N PRO A 39 36.98 2.49 14.13
CA PRO A 39 36.78 2.07 12.76
C PRO A 39 37.24 3.18 11.82
N THR A 40 38.23 2.85 11.00
CA THR A 40 38.67 3.64 9.86
C THR A 40 37.49 3.80 8.91
N THR A 41 37.09 5.05 8.66
CA THR A 41 36.05 5.43 7.70
C THR A 41 36.43 4.91 6.32
N VAL A 42 35.78 3.84 5.86
CA VAL A 42 35.82 3.44 4.46
C VAL A 42 34.84 4.37 3.75
N ALA A 43 35.37 5.30 2.95
CA ALA A 43 34.56 6.11 2.07
C ALA A 43 33.87 5.18 1.05
N GLN A 44 32.55 5.04 1.17
CA GLN A 44 31.73 4.49 0.09
C GLN A 44 31.78 5.47 -1.07
N THR A 45 32.16 4.97 -2.24
CA THR A 45 32.10 5.70 -3.51
C THR A 45 30.63 5.89 -3.86
N THR A 46 30.05 7.04 -3.57
CA THR A 46 28.76 7.46 -4.14
C THR A 46 29.00 7.80 -5.61
N THR A 47 28.74 6.86 -6.51
CA THR A 47 28.56 7.18 -7.92
C THR A 47 27.33 8.08 -8.00
N THR A 48 27.53 9.34 -8.35
CA THR A 48 26.43 10.28 -8.57
C THR A 48 25.74 9.85 -9.85
N LEU A 49 24.65 9.08 -9.72
CA LEU A 49 23.77 8.80 -10.85
C LEU A 49 23.20 10.14 -11.34
N ALA A 50 23.07 10.30 -12.66
CA ALA A 50 22.45 11.50 -13.23
C ALA A 50 21.05 11.69 -12.66
N ALA A 51 20.57 12.93 -12.60
CA ALA A 51 19.22 13.24 -12.13
C ALA A 51 18.19 12.34 -12.83
N ASP A 52 17.37 11.64 -12.05
CA ASP A 52 16.30 10.78 -12.55
C ASP A 52 15.39 11.58 -13.49
N SER A 53 15.57 11.30 -14.78
CA SER A 53 14.68 11.59 -15.89
C SER A 53 14.01 12.98 -15.93
N ALA A 54 14.69 13.94 -16.55
CA ALA A 54 13.99 14.94 -17.36
C ALA A 54 13.42 14.34 -18.68
N ALA A 55 13.53 13.02 -18.89
CA ALA A 55 13.32 12.34 -20.17
C ALA A 55 12.23 11.25 -20.17
N CYS A 56 11.69 10.85 -19.03
CA CYS A 56 10.65 9.82 -18.95
C CYS A 56 9.28 10.45 -18.85
N GLU A 57 8.32 9.94 -19.61
CA GLU A 57 6.93 10.38 -19.55
C GLU A 57 6.25 9.79 -18.32
N ASN A 58 5.12 10.40 -17.92
CA ASN A 58 4.25 9.81 -16.90
C ASN A 58 3.52 8.60 -17.49
N PRO A 59 3.06 7.66 -16.64
CA PRO A 59 2.14 6.62 -17.08
C PRO A 59 0.95 7.24 -17.84
N PRO A 60 0.51 6.64 -18.96
CA PRO A 60 -0.63 7.14 -19.71
C PRO A 60 -1.89 7.05 -18.84
N GLN A 61 -2.72 8.09 -18.89
CA GLN A 61 -4.01 8.08 -18.23
C GLN A 61 -4.94 7.08 -18.91
N ASN A 62 -5.51 6.15 -18.15
CA ASN A 62 -6.53 5.24 -18.66
C ASN A 62 -7.85 6.02 -18.82
N PRO A 63 -8.41 6.13 -20.04
CA PRO A 63 -9.59 6.95 -20.31
C PRO A 63 -10.90 6.40 -19.73
N PHE A 64 -10.87 5.19 -19.16
CA PHE A 64 -12.04 4.55 -18.56
C PHE A 64 -12.05 4.63 -17.03
N PHE A 65 -10.96 5.07 -16.41
CA PHE A 65 -10.99 5.51 -15.03
C PHE A 65 -11.66 6.87 -14.89
N ALA A 66 -12.07 7.20 -13.67
CA ALA A 66 -12.48 8.55 -13.32
C ALA A 66 -11.39 9.55 -13.74
N ASP A 67 -11.77 10.58 -14.49
CA ASP A 67 -10.88 11.64 -14.99
C ASP A 67 -10.41 12.51 -13.82
N SER A 68 -9.42 12.02 -13.09
CA SER A 68 -8.98 12.53 -11.79
C SER A 68 -7.52 12.12 -11.51
N PRO A 69 -6.88 12.74 -10.52
CA PRO A 69 -5.50 12.41 -10.18
C PRO A 69 -5.36 11.12 -9.36
N ALA A 70 -6.46 10.52 -8.88
CA ALA A 70 -6.42 9.30 -8.06
C ALA A 70 -7.71 8.47 -8.16
N PRO A 71 -8.01 7.81 -9.29
CA PRO A 71 -9.19 6.97 -9.47
C PRO A 71 -9.10 5.57 -8.83
N ILE A 72 -7.94 5.17 -8.32
CA ILE A 72 -7.63 3.80 -7.86
C ILE A 72 -6.65 3.82 -6.66
N GLY A 73 -6.57 2.71 -5.92
CA GLY A 73 -5.76 2.55 -4.70
C GLY A 73 -4.31 3.06 -4.77
N HIS A 74 -3.57 2.75 -5.84
CA HIS A 74 -2.21 3.26 -6.05
C HIS A 74 -2.15 4.29 -7.21
N ILE A 75 -3.10 5.23 -7.19
CA ILE A 75 -3.14 6.47 -8.00
C ILE A 75 -3.42 6.29 -9.49
N ASP A 76 -2.92 5.24 -10.14
CA ASP A 76 -3.13 5.00 -11.58
C ASP A 76 -3.14 3.50 -11.94
N ALA A 77 -3.35 3.20 -13.23
CA ALA A 77 -3.37 1.83 -13.76
C ALA A 77 -2.03 1.09 -13.55
N SER A 78 -0.93 1.83 -13.51
CA SER A 78 0.42 1.31 -13.32
C SER A 78 0.75 0.99 -11.86
N GLN A 79 -0.11 1.40 -10.93
CA GLN A 79 0.06 1.27 -9.48
C GLN A 79 1.34 1.94 -8.96
N SER A 80 1.77 3.04 -9.58
CA SER A 80 3.07 3.66 -9.35
C SER A 80 3.18 4.45 -8.03
N ASN A 81 2.06 4.94 -7.50
CA ASN A 81 2.04 6.00 -6.50
C ASN A 81 2.82 7.27 -6.91
N GLY A 82 3.01 7.49 -8.21
CA GLY A 82 3.57 8.70 -8.80
C GLY A 82 2.47 9.60 -9.35
N SER A 83 2.54 10.89 -9.03
CA SER A 83 1.59 11.89 -9.52
C SER A 83 2.29 13.04 -10.23
N PRO A 84 1.80 13.50 -11.39
CA PRO A 84 2.32 14.70 -12.04
C PRO A 84 1.90 16.00 -11.32
N THR A 85 0.92 15.95 -10.42
CA THR A 85 0.42 17.13 -9.72
C THR A 85 1.46 17.63 -8.73
N ALA A 86 1.71 18.94 -8.71
CA ALA A 86 2.62 19.56 -7.75
C ALA A 86 1.97 19.69 -6.37
N GLY A 87 2.62 19.16 -5.34
CA GLY A 87 2.23 19.31 -3.93
C GLY A 87 3.06 20.34 -3.15
N PRO A 88 2.76 20.55 -1.85
CA PRO A 88 3.45 21.51 -0.98
C PRO A 88 4.92 21.16 -0.77
N ARG A 89 5.77 22.16 -0.59
CA ARG A 89 7.22 21.98 -0.44
C ARG A 89 7.85 23.15 0.30
N ASP A 90 9.06 22.95 0.81
CA ASP A 90 9.93 23.98 1.38
C ASP A 90 9.29 24.69 2.59
N SER A 91 8.69 23.89 3.48
CA SER A 91 7.88 24.38 4.59
C SER A 91 8.06 23.50 5.84
N THR A 92 8.40 24.13 6.96
CA THR A 92 8.48 23.48 8.27
C THR A 92 7.60 24.21 9.27
N GLN A 93 6.58 23.56 9.80
CA GLN A 93 5.65 24.16 10.77
C GLN A 93 4.94 23.12 11.62
N THR A 94 4.35 23.57 12.73
CA THR A 94 3.37 22.80 13.49
C THR A 94 1.99 23.26 13.08
N LEU A 95 1.18 22.34 12.55
CA LEU A 95 -0.20 22.59 12.17
C LEU A 95 -1.12 22.45 13.38
N THR A 96 -2.11 23.33 13.43
CA THR A 96 -3.24 23.23 14.35
C THR A 96 -4.44 22.57 13.66
N PRO A 97 -5.47 22.13 14.40
CA PRO A 97 -6.70 21.63 13.79
C PRO A 97 -7.42 22.61 12.86
N ALA A 98 -7.08 23.91 12.90
CA ALA A 98 -7.64 24.91 12.00
C ALA A 98 -6.90 24.99 10.65
N ASP A 99 -5.69 24.43 10.56
CA ASP A 99 -4.84 24.47 9.36
C ASP A 99 -5.06 23.25 8.44
N VAL A 100 -5.72 22.20 8.96
CA VAL A 100 -6.07 20.98 8.22
C VAL A 100 -7.58 20.79 8.21
N GLN A 101 -8.08 20.09 7.19
CA GLN A 101 -9.47 19.65 7.17
C GLN A 101 -9.54 18.18 7.58
N TYR A 102 -10.56 17.84 8.37
CA TYR A 102 -10.77 16.48 8.85
C TYR A 102 -12.26 16.13 8.75
N VAL A 103 -12.55 14.92 8.29
CA VAL A 103 -13.89 14.34 8.28
C VAL A 103 -13.87 12.98 8.95
N HIS A 104 -14.77 12.76 9.90
CA HIS A 104 -14.98 11.43 10.52
C HIS A 104 -15.67 10.53 9.51
N LEU A 105 -15.15 9.31 9.34
CA LEU A 105 -15.70 8.32 8.43
C LEU A 105 -15.93 6.95 9.10
N GLY A 106 -15.48 6.78 10.34
CA GLY A 106 -15.33 5.46 10.93
C GLY A 106 -14.00 4.82 10.55
N PRO A 107 -13.75 3.57 10.95
CA PRO A 107 -12.44 2.96 10.83
C PRO A 107 -12.15 2.34 9.45
N GLY A 108 -10.86 2.14 9.17
CA GLY A 108 -10.40 1.27 8.08
C GLY A 108 -10.56 1.87 6.67
N HIS A 109 -10.59 3.18 6.55
CA HIS A 109 -10.59 3.89 5.26
C HIS A 109 -9.17 3.93 4.66
N ALA A 110 -8.62 2.77 4.30
CA ALA A 110 -7.24 2.64 3.82
C ALA A 110 -6.98 3.30 2.44
N GLY A 111 -8.02 3.73 1.74
CA GLY A 111 -7.86 4.46 0.49
C GLY A 111 -9.07 5.32 0.11
N LEU A 112 -8.83 6.17 -0.88
CA LEU A 112 -9.81 7.03 -1.53
C LEU A 112 -9.71 6.97 -3.05
N ALA A 113 -10.82 7.22 -3.74
CA ALA A 113 -10.88 7.46 -5.18
C ALA A 113 -11.51 8.83 -5.46
N ILE A 114 -10.87 9.65 -6.27
CA ILE A 114 -11.41 10.95 -6.71
C ILE A 114 -12.23 10.73 -7.97
N SER A 115 -13.44 11.28 -8.00
CA SER A 115 -14.38 11.12 -9.11
C SER A 115 -13.99 11.94 -10.34
N SER A 116 -14.52 11.55 -11.51
CA SER A 116 -14.73 12.48 -12.63
C SER A 116 -15.56 13.67 -12.15
N LYS A 117 -15.48 14.80 -12.86
CA LYS A 117 -16.37 15.94 -12.57
C LYS A 117 -17.82 15.55 -12.81
N TYR A 118 -18.68 15.89 -11.86
CA TYR A 118 -20.12 15.79 -12.00
C TYR A 118 -20.64 16.88 -12.95
N PRO A 119 -21.90 16.76 -13.45
CA PRO A 119 -22.52 17.78 -14.31
C PRO A 119 -22.52 19.21 -13.73
N ASP A 120 -22.52 19.35 -12.41
CA ASP A 120 -22.42 20.65 -11.71
C ASP A 120 -20.97 21.18 -11.57
N GLY A 121 -19.99 20.42 -12.06
CA GLY A 121 -18.56 20.71 -11.99
C GLY A 121 -17.90 20.31 -10.68
N SER A 122 -18.64 19.76 -9.72
CA SER A 122 -18.10 19.28 -8.46
C SER A 122 -17.35 17.95 -8.64
N ARG A 123 -16.52 17.60 -7.66
CA ARG A 123 -15.87 16.27 -7.55
C ARG A 123 -16.22 15.68 -6.19
N VAL A 124 -16.23 14.36 -6.14
CA VAL A 124 -16.45 13.57 -4.93
C VAL A 124 -15.22 12.72 -4.66
N ILE A 125 -14.84 12.63 -3.39
CA ILE A 125 -13.91 11.63 -2.89
C ILE A 125 -14.76 10.46 -2.38
N TRP A 126 -14.65 9.32 -3.04
CA TRP A 126 -15.20 8.05 -2.59
C TRP A 126 -14.20 7.36 -1.68
N SER A 127 -14.66 6.81 -0.56
CA SER A 127 -13.80 6.05 0.33
C SER A 127 -14.50 4.81 0.87
N ASN A 128 -13.77 3.69 0.87
CA ASN A 128 -14.24 2.40 1.37
C ASN A 128 -13.63 2.11 2.74
N GLY A 129 -14.48 2.04 3.77
CA GLY A 129 -14.11 1.74 5.15
C GLY A 129 -14.59 0.39 5.65
N ALA A 130 -14.23 0.10 6.90
CA ALA A 130 -14.56 -1.16 7.56
C ALA A 130 -16.06 -1.33 7.84
N ASP A 131 -16.74 -0.23 8.18
CA ASP A 131 -18.14 -0.22 8.58
C ASP A 131 -19.06 0.49 7.57
N ARG A 132 -18.52 1.24 6.60
CA ARG A 132 -19.29 1.98 5.59
C ARG A 132 -18.49 2.38 4.35
N ILE A 133 -19.21 2.77 3.31
CA ILE A 133 -18.68 3.53 2.16
C ILE A 133 -19.13 4.98 2.33
N SER A 134 -18.26 5.94 2.02
CA SER A 134 -18.54 7.37 2.19
C SER A 134 -18.24 8.17 0.92
N LYS A 135 -19.05 9.20 0.68
CA LYS A 135 -18.81 10.26 -0.31
C LYS A 135 -18.51 11.57 0.40
N ILE A 136 -17.44 12.25 0.00
CA ILE A 136 -17.01 13.54 0.54
C ILE A 136 -16.94 14.54 -0.62
N ASP A 137 -17.43 15.75 -0.44
CA ASP A 137 -17.28 16.82 -1.43
C ASP A 137 -15.80 17.22 -1.51
N ALA A 138 -15.19 17.07 -2.68
CA ALA A 138 -13.75 17.26 -2.83
C ALA A 138 -13.34 18.73 -2.63
N LYS A 139 -14.25 19.71 -2.71
CA LYS A 139 -13.91 21.12 -2.54
C LYS A 139 -14.05 21.56 -1.09
N THR A 140 -15.22 21.30 -0.50
CA THR A 140 -15.57 21.74 0.85
C THR A 140 -15.10 20.78 1.93
N PHE A 141 -14.79 19.52 1.56
CA PHE A 141 -14.46 18.42 2.45
C PHE A 141 -15.62 17.99 3.37
N GLU A 142 -16.85 18.34 3.00
CA GLU A 142 -18.07 17.94 3.72
C GLU A 142 -18.48 16.51 3.35
N LEU A 143 -18.96 15.75 4.34
CA LEU A 143 -19.57 14.45 4.11
C LEU A 143 -20.90 14.61 3.36
N LEU A 144 -21.03 13.94 2.20
CA LEU A 144 -22.21 14.03 1.34
C LEU A 144 -23.19 12.87 1.55
N ALA A 145 -22.69 11.64 1.64
CA ALA A 145 -23.49 10.44 1.82
C ALA A 145 -22.66 9.30 2.40
N GLU A 146 -23.33 8.37 3.08
CA GLU A 146 -22.75 7.13 3.59
C GLU A 146 -23.65 5.95 3.26
N LEU A 147 -23.04 4.78 3.05
CA LEU A 147 -23.71 3.49 2.96
C LEU A 147 -23.10 2.53 3.98
N PRO A 148 -23.82 2.22 5.07
CA PRO A 148 -23.37 1.24 6.06
C PRO A 148 -23.16 -0.15 5.43
N ARG A 149 -22.10 -0.83 5.86
CA ARG A 149 -21.89 -2.24 5.54
C ARG A 149 -22.94 -3.08 6.26
N PRO A 150 -23.50 -4.13 5.62
CA PRO A 150 -24.33 -5.11 6.31
C PRO A 150 -23.59 -5.68 7.53
N ASP A 151 -24.32 -5.90 8.63
CA ASP A 151 -23.82 -6.53 9.86
C ASP A 151 -22.67 -5.79 10.59
N LYS A 152 -22.46 -4.50 10.28
CA LYS A 152 -21.51 -3.64 11.00
C LYS A 152 -22.24 -2.54 11.76
N GLU A 153 -21.83 -2.34 13.02
CA GLU A 153 -22.24 -1.17 13.78
C GLU A 153 -21.34 0.01 13.40
N LEU A 154 -21.97 1.15 13.11
CA LEU A 154 -21.26 2.37 12.75
C LEU A 154 -20.56 2.96 13.98
N LEU A 155 -19.25 3.17 13.87
CA LEU A 155 -18.52 3.93 14.87
C LEU A 155 -18.96 5.41 14.83
N SER A 156 -19.39 5.95 15.98
CA SER A 156 -19.72 7.36 16.13
C SER A 156 -18.47 8.25 16.21
N SER A 157 -18.62 9.54 15.89
CA SER A 157 -17.54 10.52 16.03
C SER A 157 -17.09 10.67 17.49
N ASP A 158 -18.01 10.64 18.45
CA ASP A 158 -17.69 10.76 19.88
C ASP A 158 -16.85 9.57 20.38
N GLU A 159 -17.16 8.35 19.92
CA GLU A 159 -16.36 7.16 20.26
C GLU A 159 -14.98 7.20 19.56
N ALA A 160 -14.92 7.66 18.31
CA ALA A 160 -13.65 7.87 17.61
C ALA A 160 -12.78 8.91 18.34
N ASP A 161 -13.34 10.04 18.73
CA ASP A 161 -12.64 11.09 19.48
C ASP A 161 -12.15 10.59 20.84
N ALA A 162 -12.94 9.77 21.54
CA ALA A 162 -12.51 9.13 22.79
C ALA A 162 -11.35 8.15 22.58
N ASN A 163 -11.38 7.36 21.49
CA ASN A 163 -10.30 6.44 21.13
C ASN A 163 -9.02 7.18 20.75
N ILE A 164 -9.13 8.28 19.99
CA ILE A 164 -8.00 9.15 19.64
C ILE A 164 -7.40 9.76 20.90
N ALA A 165 -8.24 10.31 21.79
CA ALA A 165 -7.78 10.91 23.03
C ALA A 165 -7.09 9.89 23.95
N LEU A 166 -7.54 8.63 23.94
CA LEU A 166 -6.87 7.54 24.65
C LEU A 166 -5.46 7.29 24.09
N MET A 167 -5.32 7.18 22.77
CA MET A 167 -4.00 7.00 22.14
C MET A 167 -3.06 8.17 22.42
N ASP A 168 -3.56 9.41 22.34
CA ASP A 168 -2.77 10.62 22.58
C ASP A 168 -2.29 10.78 24.03
N GLN A 169 -2.87 10.04 24.97
CA GLN A 169 -2.48 10.04 26.40
C GLN A 169 -1.49 8.92 26.75
N GLN A 170 -1.22 7.99 25.83
CA GLN A 170 -0.43 6.80 26.07
C GLN A 170 0.91 6.85 25.32
N SER A 171 1.86 6.06 25.80
CA SER A 171 3.16 5.85 25.14
C SER A 171 3.70 4.46 25.45
N GLY A 172 4.75 4.06 24.76
CA GLY A 172 5.43 2.78 24.94
C GLY A 172 4.46 1.59 24.87
N SER A 173 4.68 0.60 25.74
CA SER A 173 3.91 -0.65 25.74
C SER A 173 2.40 -0.45 25.95
N GLU A 174 1.98 0.62 26.65
CA GLU A 174 0.55 0.90 26.86
C GLU A 174 -0.12 1.26 25.53
N LEU A 175 0.46 2.19 24.78
CA LEU A 175 -0.01 2.58 23.45
C LEU A 175 0.01 1.39 22.48
N ALA A 176 1.09 0.60 22.49
CA ALA A 176 1.22 -0.59 21.66
C ALA A 176 0.07 -1.59 21.89
N LEU A 177 -0.28 -1.87 23.15
CA LEU A 177 -1.36 -2.80 23.47
C LEU A 177 -2.75 -2.24 23.12
N THR A 178 -2.96 -0.93 23.29
CA THR A 178 -4.18 -0.25 22.82
C THR A 178 -4.31 -0.35 21.29
N GLY A 179 -3.22 -0.06 20.56
CA GLY A 179 -3.16 -0.18 19.10
C GLY A 179 -3.44 -1.60 18.61
N LEU A 180 -2.89 -2.62 19.28
CA LEU A 180 -3.22 -4.02 19.01
C LEU A 180 -4.71 -4.31 19.18
N GLY A 181 -5.31 -3.82 20.27
CA GLY A 181 -6.75 -3.94 20.53
C GLY A 181 -7.60 -3.27 19.46
N PHE A 182 -7.20 -2.09 18.99
CA PHE A 182 -7.89 -1.37 17.90
C PHE A 182 -7.73 -2.09 16.55
N GLY A 183 -6.54 -2.59 16.22
CA GLY A 183 -6.33 -3.44 15.05
C GLY A 183 -7.26 -4.66 15.07
N ALA A 184 -7.34 -5.35 16.21
CA ALA A 184 -8.23 -6.50 16.36
C ALA A 184 -9.73 -6.13 16.26
N LYS A 185 -10.14 -4.99 16.83
CA LYS A 185 -11.54 -4.54 16.81
C LYS A 185 -11.98 -4.05 15.42
N TYR A 186 -11.13 -3.30 14.73
CA TYR A 186 -11.54 -2.49 13.59
C TYR A 186 -10.99 -2.95 12.24
N LEU A 187 -9.85 -3.65 12.20
CA LEU A 187 -9.18 -4.02 10.95
C LEU A 187 -9.34 -5.51 10.59
N LEU A 188 -9.72 -6.36 11.54
CA LEU A 188 -9.96 -7.78 11.26
C LEU A 188 -11.20 -7.99 10.39
N GLY A 189 -11.03 -8.77 9.33
CA GLY A 189 -12.09 -9.10 8.38
C GLY A 189 -12.39 -8.00 7.36
N LEU A 190 -11.48 -7.03 7.19
CA LEU A 190 -11.52 -6.10 6.07
C LEU A 190 -11.47 -6.88 4.74
N THR A 191 -12.41 -6.58 3.86
CA THR A 191 -12.49 -7.08 2.49
C THR A 191 -12.58 -5.90 1.54
N GLY A 192 -12.10 -6.07 0.30
CA GLY A 192 -12.19 -5.02 -0.72
C GLY A 192 -11.33 -3.79 -0.44
N ILE A 193 -10.15 -3.97 0.16
CA ILE A 193 -9.18 -2.88 0.38
C ILE A 193 -8.82 -2.19 -0.95
N TYR A 194 -8.74 -2.97 -2.03
CA TYR A 194 -8.55 -2.44 -3.38
C TYR A 194 -9.89 -2.11 -4.03
N TYR A 195 -9.92 -0.96 -4.68
CA TYR A 195 -11.08 -0.38 -5.35
C TYR A 195 -10.65 0.36 -6.60
N ALA A 196 -11.58 0.57 -7.52
CA ALA A 196 -11.39 1.39 -8.71
C ALA A 196 -12.66 2.19 -9.02
N LEU A 197 -12.49 3.43 -9.48
CA LEU A 197 -13.60 4.30 -9.87
C LEU A 197 -13.54 4.55 -11.38
N ASP A 198 -14.62 4.25 -12.09
CA ASP A 198 -14.68 4.46 -13.55
C ASP A 198 -15.05 5.90 -13.92
N VAL A 199 -14.96 6.18 -15.23
CA VAL A 199 -15.29 7.48 -15.82
C VAL A 199 -16.73 7.94 -15.53
N ASP A 200 -17.63 7.00 -15.28
CA ASP A 200 -19.05 7.20 -14.96
C ASP A 200 -19.31 7.31 -13.44
N ASN A 201 -18.24 7.43 -12.63
CA ASN A 201 -18.27 7.51 -11.16
C ASN A 201 -18.87 6.27 -10.49
N THR A 202 -18.71 5.09 -11.08
CA THR A 202 -19.04 3.79 -10.46
C THR A 202 -17.82 3.26 -9.70
N LEU A 203 -17.99 3.01 -8.41
CA LEU A 203 -16.96 2.43 -7.54
C LEU A 203 -17.04 0.90 -7.56
N PHE A 204 -15.99 0.25 -8.02
CA PHE A 204 -15.86 -1.20 -8.05
C PHE A 204 -15.00 -1.70 -6.89
N ILE A 205 -15.47 -2.74 -6.22
CA ILE A 205 -14.80 -3.34 -5.06
C ILE A 205 -14.87 -4.87 -5.17
N GLY A 206 -13.75 -5.55 -4.92
CA GLY A 206 -13.71 -7.01 -4.78
C GLY A 206 -14.17 -7.48 -3.40
N GLY A 207 -14.99 -8.52 -3.35
CA GLY A 207 -15.45 -9.20 -2.14
C GLY A 207 -14.96 -10.64 -2.05
N GLU A 208 -15.47 -11.39 -1.07
CA GLU A 208 -15.12 -12.80 -0.86
C GLU A 208 -15.58 -13.71 -2.00
N ASP A 209 -16.76 -13.44 -2.57
CA ASP A 209 -17.36 -14.26 -3.63
C ASP A 209 -17.89 -13.47 -4.84
N SER A 210 -17.65 -12.16 -4.84
CA SER A 210 -18.35 -11.23 -5.71
C SER A 210 -17.55 -9.98 -6.01
N VAL A 211 -17.88 -9.34 -7.12
CA VAL A 211 -17.45 -7.97 -7.44
C VAL A 211 -18.66 -7.06 -7.33
N LEU A 212 -18.51 -5.97 -6.58
CA LEU A 212 -19.58 -5.06 -6.20
C LEU A 212 -19.40 -3.73 -6.94
N ALA A 213 -20.48 -3.20 -7.52
CA ALA A 213 -20.50 -1.89 -8.17
C ALA A 213 -21.40 -0.94 -7.38
N TYR A 214 -20.83 0.13 -6.84
CA TYR A 214 -21.55 1.18 -6.12
C TYR A 214 -21.67 2.44 -6.97
N GLN A 215 -22.81 3.13 -6.88
CA GLN A 215 -23.06 4.35 -7.64
C GLN A 215 -23.95 5.31 -6.86
N ASP A 216 -24.03 6.55 -7.33
CA ASP A 216 -25.08 7.50 -6.99
C ASP A 216 -26.47 6.93 -7.28
N GLN A 217 -27.40 7.08 -6.34
CA GLN A 217 -28.80 6.70 -6.54
C GLN A 217 -29.42 7.48 -7.70
N THR A 218 -29.09 8.76 -7.79
CA THR A 218 -29.45 9.62 -8.92
C THR A 218 -28.17 9.89 -9.69
N VAL A 219 -28.01 9.22 -10.84
CA VAL A 219 -26.82 9.35 -11.69
C VAL A 219 -26.52 10.82 -11.98
N GLY A 220 -25.29 11.24 -11.69
CA GLY A 220 -24.83 12.62 -11.88
C GLY A 220 -25.22 13.60 -10.77
N ASP A 221 -25.86 13.14 -9.68
CA ASP A 221 -26.07 13.94 -8.48
C ASP A 221 -25.11 13.48 -7.35
N PRO A 222 -24.06 14.26 -7.05
CA PRO A 222 -23.05 13.91 -6.06
C PRO A 222 -23.62 13.83 -4.64
N ARG A 223 -24.77 14.46 -4.37
CA ARG A 223 -25.43 14.49 -3.05
C ARG A 223 -26.47 13.38 -2.88
N SER A 224 -26.79 12.65 -3.95
CA SER A 224 -27.74 11.54 -3.84
C SER A 224 -27.16 10.42 -2.96
N PRO A 225 -28.00 9.59 -2.32
CA PRO A 225 -27.53 8.43 -1.55
C PRO A 225 -26.65 7.49 -2.39
N ILE A 226 -25.78 6.73 -1.73
CA ILE A 226 -25.01 5.65 -2.37
C ILE A 226 -25.90 4.41 -2.46
N ILE A 227 -25.88 3.71 -3.60
CA ILE A 227 -26.55 2.41 -3.78
C ILE A 227 -25.55 1.35 -4.24
N LEU A 228 -25.80 0.09 -3.89
CA LEU A 228 -25.24 -1.05 -4.61
C LEU A 228 -26.01 -1.15 -5.92
N ARG A 229 -25.35 -0.83 -7.04
CA ARG A 229 -25.93 -0.84 -8.39
C ARG A 229 -26.10 -2.28 -8.85
N ASP A 230 -24.99 -3.03 -8.84
CA ASP A 230 -24.92 -4.42 -9.29
C ASP A 230 -23.93 -5.23 -8.44
N GLU A 231 -24.14 -6.54 -8.46
CA GLU A 231 -23.24 -7.53 -7.87
C GLU A 231 -23.01 -8.65 -8.89
N TRP A 232 -21.75 -8.85 -9.27
CA TRP A 232 -21.36 -10.01 -10.05
C TRP A 232 -20.90 -11.13 -9.12
N LYS A 233 -21.69 -12.21 -9.04
CA LYS A 233 -21.30 -13.42 -8.31
C LYS A 233 -20.35 -14.25 -9.16
N ARG A 234 -19.20 -14.64 -8.58
CA ARG A 234 -18.23 -15.45 -9.32
C ARG A 234 -18.81 -16.84 -9.65
N PRO A 235 -18.55 -17.37 -10.85
CA PRO A 235 -18.76 -18.77 -11.19
C PRO A 235 -18.01 -19.73 -10.26
N ALA A 236 -18.51 -20.96 -10.11
CA ALA A 236 -17.97 -21.93 -9.16
C ALA A 236 -16.54 -22.40 -9.51
N GLU A 237 -16.17 -22.33 -10.80
CA GLU A 237 -14.83 -22.66 -11.28
C GLU A 237 -13.77 -21.61 -10.91
N ILE A 238 -14.18 -20.37 -10.59
CA ILE A 238 -13.28 -19.30 -10.17
C ILE A 238 -13.18 -19.28 -8.65
N THR A 239 -12.04 -19.72 -8.13
CA THR A 239 -11.80 -19.91 -6.69
C THR A 239 -11.04 -18.73 -6.07
N GLY A 240 -11.01 -18.65 -4.73
CA GLY A 240 -10.40 -17.54 -3.98
C GLY A 240 -11.21 -16.23 -3.89
N GLY A 241 -10.96 -15.39 -2.89
CA GLY A 241 -11.58 -14.07 -2.75
C GLY A 241 -10.90 -13.01 -3.63
N PHE A 242 -11.62 -11.97 -4.06
CA PHE A 242 -11.04 -10.91 -4.89
C PHE A 242 -10.15 -9.98 -4.05
N VAL A 243 -8.87 -9.88 -4.44
CA VAL A 243 -7.83 -9.12 -3.72
C VAL A 243 -7.21 -8.00 -4.56
N GLY A 244 -7.63 -7.83 -5.81
CA GLY A 244 -7.15 -6.73 -6.64
C GLY A 244 -8.16 -6.32 -7.69
N VAL A 245 -8.04 -5.07 -8.12
CA VAL A 245 -8.88 -4.46 -9.15
C VAL A 245 -8.06 -3.44 -9.94
N ASN A 246 -8.32 -3.36 -11.24
CA ASN A 246 -7.75 -2.40 -12.17
C ASN A 246 -8.67 -2.29 -13.42
N MET A 247 -8.29 -1.53 -14.44
CA MET A 247 -9.02 -1.46 -15.71
C MET A 247 -8.06 -1.54 -16.89
N THR A 248 -8.52 -2.19 -17.96
CA THR A 248 -7.88 -2.18 -19.28
C THR A 248 -8.11 -0.84 -19.98
N PHE A 249 -7.26 -0.53 -20.95
CA PHE A 249 -7.36 0.71 -21.74
C PHE A 249 -8.46 0.67 -22.82
N ASP A 250 -9.16 -0.46 -22.98
CA ASP A 250 -10.39 -0.61 -23.77
C ASP A 250 -11.67 -0.71 -22.89
N GLY A 251 -11.54 -0.48 -21.59
CA GLY A 251 -12.66 -0.19 -20.70
C GLY A 251 -13.31 -1.39 -20.02
N LYS A 252 -12.60 -2.52 -19.96
CA LYS A 252 -12.95 -3.68 -19.13
C LYS A 252 -12.39 -3.55 -17.73
N LEU A 253 -13.18 -3.97 -16.73
CA LEU A 253 -12.71 -4.11 -15.35
C LEU A 253 -11.84 -5.37 -15.24
N VAL A 254 -10.71 -5.30 -14.56
CA VAL A 254 -9.84 -6.44 -14.30
C VAL A 254 -9.80 -6.69 -12.80
N VAL A 255 -10.06 -7.91 -12.36
CA VAL A 255 -9.93 -8.33 -10.96
C VAL A 255 -9.07 -9.58 -10.83
N VAL A 256 -8.43 -9.74 -9.68
CA VAL A 256 -7.63 -10.94 -9.34
C VAL A 256 -8.10 -11.58 -8.04
N THR A 257 -8.09 -12.90 -7.97
CA THR A 257 -8.37 -13.64 -6.73
C THR A 257 -7.10 -14.03 -5.97
N ASP A 258 -7.20 -14.22 -4.66
CA ASP A 258 -6.13 -14.73 -3.81
C ASP A 258 -5.72 -16.19 -4.12
N GLU A 259 -6.49 -16.85 -4.98
CA GLU A 259 -6.20 -18.12 -5.61
C GLU A 259 -5.92 -17.99 -7.11
N GLY A 260 -5.38 -16.87 -7.58
CA GLY A 260 -4.68 -16.82 -8.86
C GLY A 260 -5.53 -16.78 -10.12
N TRP A 261 -6.79 -16.37 -10.03
CA TRP A 261 -7.63 -16.12 -11.22
C TRP A 261 -7.59 -14.66 -11.62
N ILE A 262 -7.29 -14.38 -12.90
CA ILE A 262 -7.50 -13.07 -13.52
C ILE A 262 -8.84 -13.11 -14.24
N VAL A 263 -9.71 -12.15 -13.93
CA VAL A 263 -11.03 -12.01 -14.55
C VAL A 263 -11.14 -10.62 -15.17
N VAL A 264 -11.44 -10.58 -16.46
CA VAL A 264 -11.77 -9.36 -17.21
C VAL A 264 -13.29 -9.33 -17.38
N LEU A 265 -13.92 -8.31 -16.81
CA LEU A 265 -15.37 -8.11 -16.74
C LEU A 265 -15.79 -6.93 -17.59
N ASP A 266 -16.96 -7.03 -18.22
CA ASP A 266 -17.69 -5.83 -18.63
C ASP A 266 -18.09 -5.01 -17.40
N ARG A 267 -17.97 -3.68 -17.48
CA ARG A 267 -18.26 -2.79 -16.33
C ARG A 267 -19.72 -2.81 -15.86
N ASP A 268 -20.63 -3.31 -16.70
CA ASP A 268 -22.04 -3.57 -16.37
C ASP A 268 -22.30 -5.03 -15.95
N PHE A 269 -21.24 -5.83 -15.82
CA PHE A 269 -21.26 -7.25 -15.44
C PHE A 269 -22.04 -8.17 -16.39
N SER A 270 -22.24 -7.76 -17.64
CA SER A 270 -22.98 -8.54 -18.64
C SER A 270 -22.20 -9.75 -19.19
N ASP A 271 -20.86 -9.68 -19.22
CA ASP A 271 -19.98 -10.75 -19.67
C ASP A 271 -18.62 -10.73 -18.94
N TYR A 272 -17.89 -11.85 -19.02
CA TYR A 272 -16.55 -11.99 -18.46
C TYR A 272 -15.66 -12.97 -19.24
N VAL A 273 -14.36 -12.75 -19.17
CA VAL A 273 -13.31 -13.70 -19.59
C VAL A 273 -12.39 -13.94 -18.40
N ALA A 274 -12.06 -15.19 -18.13
CA ALA A 274 -11.19 -15.54 -17.02
C ALA A 274 -10.05 -16.48 -17.45
N ILE A 275 -8.91 -16.37 -16.78
CA ILE A 275 -7.79 -17.30 -16.92
C ILE A 275 -7.15 -17.55 -15.55
N ALA A 276 -6.70 -18.78 -15.32
CA ALA A 276 -5.86 -19.10 -14.18
C ALA A 276 -4.40 -18.72 -14.48
N LEU A 277 -3.71 -18.12 -13.52
CA LEU A 277 -2.27 -17.91 -13.60
C LEU A 277 -1.52 -19.25 -13.65
N PRO A 278 -0.35 -19.33 -14.28
CA PRO A 278 0.52 -20.51 -14.15
C PRO A 278 0.80 -20.84 -12.68
N GLY A 279 0.72 -22.12 -12.30
CA GLY A 279 0.95 -22.60 -10.93
C GLY A 279 -0.22 -22.40 -9.96
N GLN A 280 -1.36 -21.88 -10.43
CA GLN A 280 -2.55 -21.60 -9.64
C GLN A 280 -3.08 -22.82 -8.86
N GLU A 281 -2.86 -24.05 -9.35
CA GLU A 281 -3.30 -25.28 -8.70
C GLU A 281 -2.74 -25.46 -7.28
N ALA A 282 -1.64 -24.79 -6.94
CA ALA A 282 -1.06 -24.82 -5.59
C ALA A 282 -1.76 -23.85 -4.61
N ALA A 283 -2.54 -22.89 -5.10
CA ALA A 283 -3.00 -21.76 -4.33
C ALA A 283 -3.92 -22.15 -3.17
N ALA A 284 -4.91 -23.03 -3.41
CA ALA A 284 -5.85 -23.46 -2.39
C ALA A 284 -5.15 -24.21 -1.23
N ALA A 285 -4.16 -25.06 -1.56
CA ALA A 285 -3.38 -25.77 -0.55
C ALA A 285 -2.53 -24.82 0.29
N HIS A 286 -1.82 -23.88 -0.37
CA HIS A 286 -1.04 -22.84 0.31
C HIS A 286 -1.91 -21.97 1.23
N ASN A 287 -3.03 -21.45 0.72
CA ASN A 287 -3.94 -20.62 1.48
C ASN A 287 -4.51 -21.36 2.71
N ALA A 288 -4.81 -22.65 2.57
CA ALA A 288 -5.24 -23.49 3.70
C ALA A 288 -4.14 -23.65 4.76
N GLU A 289 -2.88 -23.80 4.36
CA GLU A 289 -1.73 -23.87 5.28
C GLU A 289 -1.51 -22.54 6.02
N VAL A 290 -1.64 -21.42 5.34
CA VAL A 290 -1.56 -20.07 5.93
C VAL A 290 -2.61 -19.91 7.02
N VAL A 291 -3.87 -20.23 6.72
CA VAL A 291 -4.96 -20.16 7.71
C VAL A 291 -4.74 -21.14 8.86
N ALA A 292 -4.32 -22.37 8.58
CA ALA A 292 -4.01 -23.37 9.61
C ALA A 292 -2.87 -22.95 10.53
N SER A 293 -1.91 -22.17 10.02
CA SER A 293 -0.83 -21.57 10.82
C SER A 293 -1.32 -20.42 11.71
N GLY A 294 -2.55 -19.96 11.55
CA GLY A 294 -3.14 -18.82 12.25
C GLY A 294 -2.58 -17.47 11.76
N VAL A 295 -2.34 -17.35 10.46
CA VAL A 295 -2.01 -16.11 9.74
C VAL A 295 -3.19 -15.77 8.82
N THR A 296 -3.49 -14.49 8.65
CA THR A 296 -4.56 -14.04 7.74
C THR A 296 -4.12 -14.08 6.29
N LEU A 297 -5.03 -14.40 5.36
CA LEU A 297 -4.73 -14.42 3.93
C LEU A 297 -4.23 -13.06 3.41
N ALA A 298 -4.71 -11.94 3.96
CA ALA A 298 -4.18 -10.60 3.68
C ALA A 298 -2.67 -10.42 3.91
N SER A 299 -2.01 -11.35 4.63
CA SER A 299 -0.58 -11.30 4.95
C SER A 299 0.27 -12.28 4.14
N ALA A 300 -0.31 -13.34 3.55
CA ALA A 300 0.47 -14.43 2.98
C ALA A 300 -0.29 -15.31 1.98
N SER A 301 -1.42 -14.88 1.41
CA SER A 301 -2.11 -15.66 0.38
C SER A 301 -1.26 -15.83 -0.88
N TRP A 302 -1.67 -16.78 -1.74
CA TRP A 302 -0.92 -17.13 -2.95
C TRP A 302 -0.82 -15.96 -3.94
N VAL A 303 -1.90 -15.21 -4.16
CA VAL A 303 -1.83 -13.82 -4.64
C VAL A 303 -2.31 -12.94 -3.49
N ARG A 304 -1.48 -11.98 -3.08
CA ARG A 304 -1.74 -11.18 -1.87
C ARG A 304 -2.28 -9.78 -2.16
N ASN A 305 -1.80 -9.17 -3.23
CA ASN A 305 -2.02 -7.76 -3.55
C ASN A 305 -2.69 -7.60 -4.93
N SER A 306 -2.88 -6.35 -5.34
CA SER A 306 -3.52 -6.02 -6.61
C SER A 306 -2.61 -6.26 -7.82
N ILE A 307 -3.06 -5.78 -8.98
CA ILE A 307 -2.43 -5.93 -10.29
C ILE A 307 -2.14 -4.56 -10.91
N ALA A 308 -1.11 -4.48 -11.74
CA ALA A 308 -0.89 -3.35 -12.65
C ALA A 308 -1.36 -3.69 -14.07
N VAL A 309 -1.75 -2.67 -14.82
CA VAL A 309 -2.20 -2.80 -16.21
C VAL A 309 -1.53 -1.74 -17.07
N ASP A 310 -0.97 -2.14 -18.21
CA ASP A 310 -0.40 -1.22 -19.19
C ASP A 310 -1.36 -0.90 -20.35
N ASP A 311 -0.98 0.10 -21.15
CA ASP A 311 -1.71 0.60 -22.32
C ASP A 311 -1.62 -0.33 -23.55
N GLN A 312 -0.93 -1.45 -23.43
CA GLN A 312 -0.70 -2.44 -24.48
C GLN A 312 -1.38 -3.78 -24.16
N GLY A 313 -2.23 -3.84 -23.12
CA GLY A 313 -2.98 -5.02 -22.72
C GLY A 313 -2.21 -5.98 -21.78
N GLY A 314 -1.03 -5.60 -21.31
CA GLY A 314 -0.32 -6.34 -20.27
C GLY A 314 -0.99 -6.19 -18.91
N ILE A 315 -1.27 -7.32 -18.26
CA ILE A 315 -1.80 -7.42 -16.89
C ILE A 315 -0.74 -8.10 -16.03
N TYR A 316 -0.31 -7.43 -14.98
CA TYR A 316 0.83 -7.83 -14.16
C TYR A 316 0.37 -8.24 -12.78
N ALA A 317 0.63 -9.50 -12.41
CA ALA A 317 0.21 -10.08 -11.14
C ALA A 317 1.38 -10.80 -10.46
N VAL A 318 1.45 -10.70 -9.14
CA VAL A 318 2.48 -11.36 -8.33
C VAL A 318 1.83 -12.51 -7.57
N SER A 319 2.29 -13.74 -7.82
CA SER A 319 1.97 -14.90 -6.99
C SER A 319 3.05 -15.12 -5.94
N LEU A 320 2.91 -16.20 -5.16
CA LEU A 320 3.80 -16.54 -4.05
C LEU A 320 5.28 -16.59 -4.45
N ASN A 321 5.60 -17.06 -5.66
CA ASN A 321 7.00 -17.27 -6.09
C ASN A 321 7.31 -16.69 -7.47
N GLU A 322 6.32 -16.16 -8.18
CA GLU A 322 6.50 -15.70 -9.56
C GLU A 322 5.83 -14.34 -9.83
N MET A 323 6.50 -13.54 -10.64
CA MET A 323 5.92 -12.38 -11.31
C MET A 323 5.33 -12.85 -12.64
N HIS A 324 4.08 -12.50 -12.93
CA HIS A 324 3.37 -12.90 -14.14
C HIS A 324 2.98 -11.69 -14.99
N LYS A 325 3.13 -11.81 -16.31
CA LYS A 325 2.45 -10.98 -17.32
C LYS A 325 1.43 -11.84 -18.06
N VAL A 326 0.16 -11.50 -17.95
CA VAL A 326 -0.95 -12.00 -18.78
C VAL A 326 -1.25 -10.96 -19.85
N VAL A 327 -1.61 -11.40 -21.06
CA VAL A 327 -1.92 -10.48 -22.17
C VAL A 327 -3.41 -10.51 -22.48
N TRP A 328 -4.02 -9.32 -22.50
CA TRP A 328 -5.35 -9.05 -23.00
C TRP A 328 -5.26 -8.46 -24.41
N ASP A 329 -5.91 -9.08 -25.39
CA ASP A 329 -5.89 -8.62 -26.79
C ASP A 329 -7.13 -7.81 -27.21
N GLY A 330 -8.00 -7.45 -26.25
CA GLY A 330 -9.31 -6.87 -26.50
C GLY A 330 -10.46 -7.89 -26.56
N THR A 331 -10.15 -9.19 -26.60
CA THR A 331 -11.15 -10.26 -26.68
C THR A 331 -10.88 -11.47 -25.78
N LYS A 332 -9.61 -11.84 -25.58
CA LYS A 332 -9.21 -13.00 -24.78
C LYS A 332 -7.99 -12.68 -23.91
N LEU A 333 -7.87 -13.45 -22.83
CA LEU A 333 -6.67 -13.51 -22.00
C LEU A 333 -5.72 -14.60 -22.50
N SER A 334 -4.41 -14.36 -22.40
CA SER A 334 -3.38 -15.32 -22.76
C SER A 334 -2.23 -15.34 -21.76
N THR A 335 -1.77 -16.55 -21.43
CA THR A 335 -0.53 -16.83 -20.70
C THR A 335 0.58 -17.36 -21.63
N SER A 336 0.37 -17.32 -22.94
CA SER A 336 1.32 -17.85 -23.93
C SER A 336 2.45 -16.88 -24.22
N PRO A 337 3.73 -17.32 -24.19
CA PRO A 337 4.86 -16.50 -24.65
C PRO A 337 4.75 -16.02 -26.09
N ALA A 338 4.02 -16.74 -26.95
CA ALA A 338 3.79 -16.32 -28.33
C ALA A 338 2.94 -15.03 -28.44
N ASP A 339 2.13 -14.75 -27.42
CA ASP A 339 1.32 -13.54 -27.33
C ASP A 339 2.01 -12.44 -26.49
N GLY A 340 3.25 -12.68 -26.03
CA GLY A 340 4.03 -11.75 -25.20
C GLY A 340 3.83 -11.90 -23.68
N ALA A 341 3.11 -12.93 -23.24
CA ALA A 341 2.97 -13.27 -21.82
C ALA A 341 4.22 -13.95 -21.28
N TRP A 342 4.46 -13.84 -19.97
CA TRP A 342 5.59 -14.51 -19.33
C TRP A 342 5.35 -14.74 -17.84
N SER A 343 6.14 -15.62 -17.24
CA SER A 343 6.20 -15.80 -15.79
C SER A 343 7.66 -15.98 -15.40
N ALA A 344 8.08 -15.30 -14.34
CA ALA A 344 9.46 -15.27 -13.92
C ALA A 344 9.56 -15.48 -12.40
N PRO A 345 10.37 -16.44 -11.93
CA PRO A 345 10.58 -16.63 -10.50
C PRO A 345 11.34 -15.45 -9.88
N TYR A 346 11.07 -15.20 -8.60
CA TYR A 346 11.81 -14.28 -7.74
C TYR A 346 12.18 -14.95 -6.42
N SER A 347 13.11 -14.37 -5.68
CA SER A 347 13.56 -14.95 -4.41
C SER A 347 12.47 -14.84 -3.33
N ASN A 348 12.21 -15.92 -2.61
CA ASN A 348 11.17 -15.95 -1.57
C ASN A 348 11.58 -16.83 -0.39
N SER A 349 12.76 -16.59 0.16
CA SER A 349 13.29 -17.42 1.26
C SER A 349 12.46 -17.34 2.55
N ALA A 350 11.72 -16.25 2.78
CA ALA A 350 10.82 -16.14 3.94
C ALA A 350 9.46 -16.83 3.73
N GLY A 351 9.13 -17.24 2.50
CA GLY A 351 7.95 -18.05 2.17
C GLY A 351 6.61 -17.30 2.24
N LYS A 352 6.62 -15.96 2.21
CA LYS A 352 5.41 -15.11 2.27
C LYS A 352 5.08 -14.39 0.96
N GLY A 353 5.97 -14.50 -0.04
CA GLY A 353 5.89 -13.78 -1.31
C GLY A 353 6.33 -12.32 -1.18
N SER A 354 6.17 -11.59 -2.28
CA SER A 354 6.61 -10.19 -2.46
C SER A 354 6.04 -9.20 -1.44
N GLY A 355 4.78 -9.38 -1.05
CA GLY A 355 4.06 -8.44 -0.18
C GLY A 355 3.75 -7.07 -0.80
N ALA A 356 4.12 -6.82 -2.06
CA ALA A 356 3.87 -5.57 -2.78
C ALA A 356 2.92 -5.76 -3.97
N THR A 357 2.07 -4.77 -4.21
CA THR A 357 1.43 -4.61 -5.53
C THR A 357 2.53 -4.34 -6.57
N PRO A 358 2.56 -5.03 -7.73
CA PRO A 358 3.52 -4.72 -8.78
C PRO A 358 3.26 -3.31 -9.33
N ALA A 359 4.33 -2.56 -9.59
CA ALA A 359 4.25 -1.21 -10.17
C ALA A 359 4.97 -1.15 -11.52
N LEU A 360 4.45 -0.41 -12.50
CA LEU A 360 5.14 -0.23 -13.79
C LEU A 360 6.09 0.97 -13.73
N MET A 361 7.31 0.78 -14.23
CA MET A 361 8.38 1.77 -14.22
C MET A 361 8.96 1.96 -15.62
N GLY A 362 9.43 3.16 -15.92
CA GLY A 362 10.04 3.46 -17.22
C GLY A 362 9.02 3.59 -18.35
N TYR A 363 8.27 4.68 -18.38
CA TYR A 363 7.50 5.08 -19.57
C TYR A 363 8.39 5.90 -20.52
N CYS A 364 9.47 5.25 -20.95
CA CYS A 364 10.53 5.76 -21.80
C CYS A 364 11.07 4.55 -22.61
N ASP A 365 12.36 4.51 -22.97
CA ASP A 365 12.89 3.43 -23.82
C ASP A 365 12.90 2.05 -23.14
N ASP A 366 13.41 1.96 -21.90
CA ASP A 366 13.41 0.75 -21.10
C ASP A 366 12.16 0.71 -20.23
N ARG A 367 11.49 -0.44 -20.17
CA ARG A 367 10.17 -0.57 -19.51
C ARG A 367 10.19 -1.77 -18.58
N PHE A 368 9.75 -1.54 -17.35
CA PHE A 368 9.85 -2.52 -16.27
C PHE A 368 8.53 -2.71 -15.53
N VAL A 369 8.40 -3.86 -14.87
CA VAL A 369 7.55 -4.04 -13.70
C VAL A 369 8.43 -4.27 -12.48
N VAL A 370 8.06 -3.66 -11.36
CA VAL A 370 8.85 -3.57 -10.14
C VAL A 370 8.11 -4.17 -8.97
N ILE A 371 8.83 -4.95 -8.15
CA ILE A 371 8.35 -5.53 -6.90
C ILE A 371 9.46 -5.48 -5.83
N THR A 372 9.09 -5.74 -4.58
CA THR A 372 10.01 -6.28 -3.57
C THR A 372 9.98 -7.80 -3.61
N ASP A 373 11.09 -8.48 -3.34
CA ASP A 373 11.08 -9.94 -3.23
C ASP A 373 10.72 -10.44 -1.82
N GLY A 374 10.58 -11.76 -1.66
CA GLY A 374 10.12 -12.40 -0.43
C GLY A 374 11.25 -12.90 0.48
N ASP A 375 12.46 -12.35 0.38
CA ASP A 375 13.57 -12.72 1.25
C ASP A 375 13.46 -12.07 2.64
N GLU A 376 14.09 -12.65 3.66
CA GLU A 376 14.04 -12.04 5.01
C GLU A 376 14.50 -10.57 4.98
N GLN A 377 15.57 -10.28 4.24
CA GLN A 377 15.97 -8.95 3.80
C GLN A 377 15.65 -8.80 2.32
N MET A 378 14.60 -8.03 2.01
CA MET A 378 14.12 -7.92 0.64
C MET A 378 15.11 -7.23 -0.31
N ASN A 379 15.02 -7.59 -1.58
CA ASN A 379 15.55 -6.80 -2.70
C ASN A 379 14.42 -6.01 -3.38
N VAL A 380 14.76 -4.91 -4.06
CA VAL A 380 13.91 -4.33 -5.10
C VAL A 380 14.29 -4.98 -6.43
N VAL A 381 13.32 -5.53 -7.15
CA VAL A 381 13.53 -6.33 -8.36
C VAL A 381 12.79 -5.70 -9.54
N LEU A 382 13.52 -5.48 -10.63
CA LEU A 382 13.00 -5.03 -11.92
C LEU A 382 12.89 -6.22 -12.87
N PHE A 383 11.74 -6.37 -13.51
CA PHE A 383 11.54 -7.31 -14.61
C PHE A 383 11.30 -6.54 -15.89
N TRP A 384 11.93 -6.94 -16.99
CA TRP A 384 11.63 -6.40 -18.31
C TRP A 384 10.14 -6.54 -18.61
N ARG A 385 9.49 -5.51 -19.11
CA ARG A 385 8.06 -5.54 -19.43
C ARG A 385 7.78 -6.24 -20.76
N ASP A 386 8.65 -5.99 -21.73
CA ASP A 386 8.49 -6.39 -23.14
C ASP A 386 9.47 -7.49 -23.58
N GLY A 387 10.04 -8.19 -22.59
CA GLY A 387 11.16 -9.09 -22.80
C GLY A 387 12.50 -8.35 -22.74
N ALA A 388 13.54 -9.11 -22.43
CA ALA A 388 14.90 -8.57 -22.38
C ALA A 388 15.37 -8.13 -23.79
N PRO A 389 16.12 -7.02 -23.91
CA PRO A 389 16.80 -6.63 -25.14
C PRO A 389 17.65 -7.78 -25.73
N GLN A 390 17.83 -7.81 -27.05
CA GLN A 390 18.51 -8.93 -27.73
C GLN A 390 19.99 -9.09 -27.30
N ASP A 391 20.64 -7.98 -26.96
CA ASP A 391 22.01 -7.89 -26.47
C ASP A 391 22.11 -7.86 -24.94
N TRP A 392 20.99 -8.07 -24.23
CA TRP A 392 20.99 -8.15 -22.78
C TRP A 392 21.70 -9.41 -22.29
N GLU A 393 22.70 -9.20 -21.42
CA GLU A 393 23.33 -10.28 -20.67
C GLU A 393 22.61 -10.40 -19.31
N PRO A 394 22.00 -11.56 -19.01
CA PRO A 394 21.35 -11.77 -17.71
C PRO A 394 22.32 -11.53 -16.54
N ILE A 395 21.82 -10.90 -15.48
CA ILE A 395 22.58 -10.68 -14.25
C ILE A 395 23.05 -12.02 -13.68
N GLU A 396 24.33 -12.10 -13.29
CA GLU A 396 24.89 -13.30 -12.68
C GLU A 396 24.12 -13.69 -11.41
N GLY A 397 23.64 -14.94 -11.36
CA GLY A 397 22.88 -15.45 -10.21
C GLY A 397 21.39 -15.08 -10.19
N ALA A 398 20.90 -14.26 -11.13
CA ALA A 398 19.47 -13.99 -11.24
C ALA A 398 18.67 -15.26 -11.55
N LEU A 399 17.49 -15.38 -10.93
CA LEU A 399 16.62 -16.55 -11.07
C LEU A 399 15.94 -16.63 -12.44
N SER A 400 15.91 -15.54 -13.19
CA SER A 400 15.29 -15.45 -14.49
C SER A 400 16.01 -14.44 -15.39
N PRO A 401 16.18 -14.70 -16.70
CA PRO A 401 16.68 -13.71 -17.65
C PRO A 401 15.73 -12.51 -17.81
N GLN A 402 14.49 -12.61 -17.31
CA GLN A 402 13.54 -11.50 -17.27
C GLN A 402 13.95 -10.41 -16.26
N ILE A 403 14.77 -10.75 -15.25
CA ILE A 403 15.22 -9.81 -14.24
C ILE A 403 16.25 -8.87 -14.86
N ALA A 404 15.89 -7.58 -14.89
CA ALA A 404 16.69 -6.49 -15.41
C ALA A 404 17.59 -5.85 -14.35
N GLY A 405 17.16 -5.91 -13.08
CA GLY A 405 17.85 -5.31 -11.95
C GLY A 405 17.38 -5.95 -10.64
N GLN A 406 18.29 -6.13 -9.69
CA GLN A 406 17.97 -6.66 -8.38
C GLN A 406 18.94 -6.08 -7.35
N GLU A 407 18.43 -5.27 -6.44
CA GLU A 407 19.26 -4.53 -5.49
C GLU A 407 18.78 -4.73 -4.05
N LEU A 408 19.72 -5.02 -3.15
CA LEU A 408 19.44 -5.31 -1.74
C LEU A 408 19.03 -4.06 -0.99
N VAL A 409 17.95 -4.17 -0.22
CA VAL A 409 17.49 -3.08 0.65
C VAL A 409 18.27 -3.11 1.96
N THR A 410 18.98 -2.02 2.25
CA THR A 410 19.82 -1.89 3.46
C THR A 410 19.34 -0.78 4.37
N MET A 411 18.53 0.16 3.87
CA MET A 411 18.18 1.41 4.57
C MET A 411 19.43 2.16 5.09
N GLY A 412 20.59 1.94 4.48
CA GLY A 412 21.88 2.49 4.91
C GLY A 412 22.50 1.81 6.14
N ASP A 413 21.91 0.72 6.66
CA ASP A 413 22.51 -0.09 7.71
C ASP A 413 23.16 -1.36 7.10
N PRO A 414 24.50 -1.46 7.09
CA PRO A 414 25.20 -2.62 6.56
C PRO A 414 25.02 -3.89 7.40
N LYS A 415 24.38 -3.80 8.57
CA LYS A 415 24.09 -4.93 9.46
C LYS A 415 22.63 -5.35 9.41
N LEU A 416 21.80 -4.69 8.60
CA LEU A 416 20.42 -5.10 8.42
C LEU A 416 20.38 -6.52 7.85
N THR A 417 19.64 -7.41 8.50
CA THR A 417 19.50 -8.81 8.06
C THR A 417 18.06 -9.20 7.77
N ALA A 418 17.09 -8.33 8.09
CA ALA A 418 15.69 -8.55 7.79
C ALA A 418 14.96 -7.22 7.62
N ILE A 419 14.19 -7.11 6.55
CA ILE A 419 13.28 -6.00 6.28
C ILE A 419 12.29 -6.40 5.20
N GLN A 420 11.02 -6.06 5.44
CA GLN A 420 9.93 -6.21 4.48
C GLN A 420 9.08 -4.94 4.53
N SER A 421 8.90 -4.24 3.41
CA SER A 421 8.04 -3.05 3.37
C SER A 421 6.56 -3.46 3.47
N GLU A 422 6.19 -4.56 2.78
CA GLU A 422 4.81 -5.01 2.56
C GLU A 422 3.88 -3.90 2.05
N GLN A 423 4.45 -2.96 1.29
CA GLN A 423 3.79 -1.81 0.68
C GLN A 423 4.17 -1.76 -0.80
N GLY A 424 3.37 -1.04 -1.60
CA GLY A 424 3.70 -0.79 -3.01
C GLY A 424 5.03 -0.05 -3.14
N VAL A 425 5.80 -0.40 -4.18
CA VAL A 425 7.04 0.32 -4.53
C VAL A 425 6.64 1.65 -5.17
N VAL A 426 7.12 2.76 -4.63
CA VAL A 426 6.83 4.08 -5.19
C VAL A 426 7.72 4.31 -6.40
N VAL A 427 7.11 4.62 -7.54
CA VAL A 427 7.77 4.77 -8.83
C VAL A 427 7.66 6.19 -9.36
N GLY A 428 8.78 6.73 -9.83
CA GLY A 428 8.84 8.02 -10.50
C GLY A 428 9.96 8.04 -11.54
N GLY A 429 9.60 8.05 -12.83
CA GLY A 429 10.56 7.90 -13.93
C GLY A 429 11.23 6.52 -13.90
N TYR A 430 12.56 6.51 -13.74
CA TYR A 430 13.37 5.30 -13.48
C TYR A 430 13.71 5.09 -11.99
N GLY A 431 13.16 5.93 -11.10
CA GLY A 431 13.33 5.78 -9.66
C GLY A 431 12.30 4.83 -9.06
N ALA A 432 12.76 3.98 -8.14
CA ALA A 432 11.95 3.10 -7.31
C ALA A 432 12.31 3.31 -5.84
N LEU A 433 11.31 3.49 -4.96
CA LEU A 433 11.54 3.73 -3.54
C LEU A 433 10.74 2.79 -2.65
N VAL A 434 11.40 2.34 -1.59
CA VAL A 434 10.82 1.56 -0.50
C VAL A 434 11.10 2.24 0.84
N VAL A 435 10.25 1.94 1.82
CA VAL A 435 10.35 2.47 3.18
C VAL A 435 10.50 1.34 4.19
N ASN A 436 11.09 1.67 5.34
CA ASN A 436 11.12 0.78 6.48
C ASN A 436 9.76 0.82 7.18
N ASN A 437 9.13 -0.35 7.29
CA ASN A 437 7.85 -0.51 7.96
C ASN A 437 7.96 -1.40 9.21
N ASP A 438 9.18 -1.62 9.71
CA ASP A 438 9.50 -2.36 10.93
C ASP A 438 9.78 -1.40 12.09
N SER A 439 9.19 -1.71 13.24
CA SER A 439 9.50 -1.02 14.48
C SER A 439 10.90 -1.39 14.96
N PRO A 440 11.74 -0.42 15.39
CA PRO A 440 13.08 -0.71 15.93
C PRO A 440 13.03 -1.50 17.25
N THR A 441 11.90 -1.49 17.95
CA THR A 441 11.69 -2.28 19.17
C THR A 441 10.32 -2.94 19.17
N ILE A 442 10.20 -4.08 19.85
CA ILE A 442 8.92 -4.77 20.06
C ILE A 442 8.74 -4.93 21.58
N PRO A 443 7.62 -4.48 22.19
CA PRO A 443 7.39 -4.67 23.61
C PRO A 443 7.40 -6.14 24.04
N ASP A 444 7.88 -6.43 25.25
CA ASP A 444 7.85 -7.77 25.81
C ASP A 444 6.42 -8.34 25.82
N GLY A 445 6.27 -9.55 25.27
CA GLY A 445 4.98 -10.24 25.18
C GLY A 445 4.05 -9.73 24.07
N TYR A 446 4.47 -8.74 23.27
CA TYR A 446 3.72 -8.34 22.08
C TYR A 446 3.69 -9.50 21.05
N PRO A 447 2.53 -9.85 20.47
CA PRO A 447 2.46 -11.00 19.57
C PRO A 447 3.31 -10.78 18.31
N ALA A 448 4.29 -11.65 18.06
CA ALA A 448 5.17 -11.55 16.88
C ALA A 448 4.38 -11.48 15.55
N LYS A 449 3.26 -12.21 15.46
CA LYS A 449 2.36 -12.20 14.29
C LYS A 449 1.66 -10.86 14.05
N ALA A 450 1.58 -10.00 15.06
CA ALA A 450 0.97 -8.68 15.00
C ALA A 450 2.01 -7.55 14.96
N ALA A 451 3.31 -7.87 14.87
CA ALA A 451 4.39 -6.88 14.93
C ALA A 451 4.19 -5.71 13.96
N ARG A 452 3.64 -5.97 12.76
CA ARG A 452 3.31 -4.94 11.76
C ARG A 452 2.24 -3.94 12.20
N LEU A 453 1.29 -4.34 13.04
CA LEU A 453 0.28 -3.44 13.61
C LEU A 453 0.88 -2.42 14.59
N LEU A 454 2.07 -2.70 15.12
CA LEU A 454 2.72 -1.85 16.11
C LEU A 454 2.96 -0.45 15.54
N VAL A 455 3.51 -0.38 14.33
CA VAL A 455 3.82 0.89 13.66
C VAL A 455 2.54 1.64 13.25
N SER A 456 1.45 0.95 12.92
CA SER A 456 0.21 1.57 12.43
C SER A 456 -0.41 2.56 13.41
N TYR A 457 -0.41 2.19 14.70
CA TYR A 457 -1.02 3.00 15.76
C TYR A 457 0.02 3.71 16.63
N SER A 458 1.24 3.19 16.72
CA SER A 458 2.25 3.70 17.63
C SER A 458 3.48 4.30 16.93
N GLY A 459 3.47 4.42 15.61
CA GLY A 459 4.63 4.86 14.80
C GLY A 459 5.09 6.31 15.02
N ALA A 460 4.34 7.12 15.78
CA ALA A 460 4.83 8.43 16.25
C ALA A 460 5.65 8.34 17.54
N ASP A 461 5.49 7.29 18.34
CA ASP A 461 6.27 7.09 19.56
C ASP A 461 7.73 6.78 19.20
N PRO A 462 8.72 7.49 19.75
CA PRO A 462 10.13 7.28 19.41
C PRO A 462 10.64 5.86 19.67
N ALA A 463 9.99 5.09 20.55
CA ALA A 463 10.34 3.68 20.77
C ALA A 463 9.97 2.79 19.58
N PHE A 464 8.98 3.17 18.77
CA PHE A 464 8.43 2.34 17.69
C PHE A 464 8.48 2.99 16.31
N ALA A 465 8.86 4.26 16.21
CA ALA A 465 8.95 4.99 14.95
C ALA A 465 9.93 4.29 14.00
N PRO A 466 9.48 3.85 12.81
CA PRO A 466 10.36 3.23 11.83
C PRO A 466 11.16 4.32 11.12
N HIS A 467 12.42 4.05 10.86
CA HIS A 467 13.33 4.95 10.14
C HIS A 467 14.02 4.19 9.02
N GLY A 468 14.25 4.89 7.91
CA GLY A 468 14.85 4.29 6.71
C GLY A 468 13.93 4.42 5.51
N MET A 469 14.40 5.11 4.49
CA MET A 469 13.87 5.11 3.14
C MET A 469 15.04 4.96 2.19
N GLN A 470 14.87 4.16 1.15
CA GLN A 470 15.91 3.93 0.17
C GLN A 470 15.34 4.04 -1.23
N LYS A 471 15.92 4.94 -2.01
CA LYS A 471 15.64 5.08 -3.44
C LYS A 471 16.69 4.34 -4.24
N PHE A 472 16.24 3.66 -5.28
CA PHE A 472 17.03 3.05 -6.32
C PHE A 472 16.69 3.69 -7.66
N ALA A 473 17.59 3.61 -8.63
CA ALA A 473 17.40 4.16 -9.96
C ALA A 473 18.00 3.25 -11.03
N TRP A 474 17.32 3.17 -12.17
CA TRP A 474 17.84 2.56 -13.40
C TRP A 474 18.61 3.59 -14.23
N ASP A 475 19.86 3.28 -14.57
CA ASP A 475 20.66 4.01 -15.54
C ASP A 475 20.52 3.33 -16.91
N PRO A 476 19.78 3.92 -17.88
CA PRO A 476 19.58 3.31 -19.20
C PRO A 476 20.85 3.33 -20.09
N VAL A 477 21.84 4.17 -19.77
CA VAL A 477 23.11 4.21 -20.52
C VAL A 477 24.05 3.13 -20.03
N ALA A 478 24.15 2.96 -18.72
CA ALA A 478 24.94 1.89 -18.12
C ALA A 478 24.22 0.54 -18.12
N GLN A 479 22.91 0.54 -18.35
CA GLN A 479 22.00 -0.58 -18.16
C GLN A 479 22.18 -1.25 -16.79
N ALA A 480 22.14 -0.43 -15.74
CA ALA A 480 22.38 -0.85 -14.37
C ALA A 480 21.34 -0.29 -13.41
N PHE A 481 20.89 -1.12 -12.47
CA PHE A 481 20.04 -0.72 -11.36
C PHE A 481 20.90 -0.58 -10.10
N ALA A 482 20.78 0.52 -9.36
CA ALA A 482 21.56 0.72 -8.15
C ALA A 482 20.85 1.63 -7.15
N SER A 483 21.29 1.56 -5.89
CA SER A 483 20.89 2.53 -4.86
C SER A 483 21.29 3.95 -5.27
N SER A 484 20.33 4.88 -5.20
CA SER A 484 20.51 6.30 -5.52
C SER A 484 20.79 7.11 -4.25
N TRP A 485 19.90 7.04 -3.26
CA TRP A 485 20.08 7.68 -1.96
C TRP A 485 19.36 6.92 -0.84
N VAL A 486 19.77 7.22 0.40
CA VAL A 486 19.14 6.71 1.63
C VAL A 486 18.82 7.88 2.56
N ASN A 487 17.64 7.87 3.17
CA ASN A 487 17.26 8.76 4.26
C ASN A 487 16.99 7.93 5.54
N GLN A 488 17.77 8.17 6.60
CA GLN A 488 17.60 7.51 7.90
C GLN A 488 16.94 8.41 8.96
N GLU A 489 16.72 9.69 8.65
CA GLU A 489 16.27 10.69 9.63
C GLU A 489 14.75 10.78 9.69
N VAL A 490 14.10 10.72 8.53
CA VAL A 490 12.65 10.85 8.44
C VAL A 490 11.99 9.50 8.71
N SER A 491 10.94 9.52 9.52
CA SER A 491 10.14 8.35 9.80
C SER A 491 9.03 8.21 8.76
N SER A 492 8.74 6.97 8.35
CA SER A 492 7.62 6.64 7.46
C SER A 492 6.80 5.54 8.12
N ALA A 493 5.80 5.93 8.91
CA ALA A 493 4.99 5.00 9.68
C ALA A 493 3.81 4.50 8.85
N ASN A 494 3.93 3.26 8.37
CA ASN A 494 2.82 2.40 7.97
C ASN A 494 1.68 3.10 7.20
N GLY A 495 2.05 3.78 6.10
CA GLY A 495 1.18 4.20 5.01
C GLY A 495 1.96 4.15 3.69
N VAL A 496 1.29 4.01 2.56
CA VAL A 496 1.96 3.95 1.25
C VAL A 496 2.35 5.37 0.84
N PRO A 497 3.65 5.69 0.67
CA PRO A 497 4.07 7.03 0.31
C PRO A 497 3.62 7.41 -1.11
N LEU A 498 3.69 8.70 -1.40
CA LEU A 498 3.34 9.28 -2.69
C LEU A 498 4.50 10.11 -3.21
N VAL A 499 4.87 10.00 -4.49
CA VAL A 499 5.78 10.97 -5.12
C VAL A 499 5.03 11.95 -6.02
N SER A 500 5.13 13.24 -5.70
CA SER A 500 4.74 14.34 -6.58
C SER A 500 5.91 14.66 -7.51
N LEU A 501 5.78 14.27 -8.78
CA LEU A 501 6.72 14.60 -9.84
C LEU A 501 6.64 16.09 -10.19
N GLY A 502 5.47 16.72 -10.01
CA GLY A 502 5.28 18.16 -10.26
C GLY A 502 6.03 19.06 -9.29
N SER A 503 6.30 18.61 -8.06
CA SER A 503 7.09 19.34 -7.05
C SER A 503 8.41 18.65 -6.66
N ASN A 504 8.75 17.54 -7.31
CA ASN A 504 9.92 16.70 -6.98
C ASN A 504 9.97 16.28 -5.50
N THR A 505 8.83 15.92 -4.92
CA THR A 505 8.70 15.66 -3.48
C THR A 505 8.00 14.33 -3.23
N LEU A 506 8.63 13.45 -2.47
CA LEU A 506 8.02 12.28 -1.85
C LEU A 506 7.33 12.71 -0.54
N TYR A 507 6.08 12.32 -0.34
CA TYR A 507 5.32 12.53 0.88
C TYR A 507 5.11 11.22 1.63
N THR A 508 5.25 11.27 2.94
CA THR A 508 4.89 10.19 3.86
C THR A 508 4.37 10.76 5.18
N VAL A 509 3.82 9.91 6.04
CA VAL A 509 3.42 10.25 7.40
C VAL A 509 4.25 9.43 8.37
N GLY A 510 4.80 10.08 9.39
CA GLY A 510 5.66 9.42 10.38
C GLY A 510 5.75 10.16 11.70
N GLY A 511 6.65 9.69 12.55
CA GLY A 511 6.98 10.33 13.82
C GLY A 511 8.04 11.44 13.69
N ARG A 512 7.75 12.60 14.29
CA ARG A 512 8.71 13.68 14.58
C ARG A 512 8.53 14.12 16.03
N ASP A 513 9.58 14.06 16.84
CA ASP A 513 9.56 14.50 18.25
C ASP A 513 8.41 13.89 19.08
N GLY A 514 8.10 12.61 18.86
CA GLY A 514 7.01 11.90 19.54
C GLY A 514 5.61 12.26 19.06
N LYS A 515 5.50 12.92 17.91
CA LYS A 515 4.23 13.41 17.32
C LYS A 515 4.09 12.95 15.89
N TRP A 516 2.85 12.77 15.44
CA TRP A 516 2.56 12.54 14.03
C TRP A 516 2.90 13.79 13.19
N ALA A 517 3.47 13.56 12.02
CA ALA A 517 3.83 14.59 11.06
C ALA A 517 3.62 14.10 9.61
N LEU A 518 3.19 15.02 8.74
CA LEU A 518 3.39 14.85 7.30
C LEU A 518 4.82 15.29 6.98
N GLU A 519 5.56 14.44 6.30
CA GLU A 519 6.96 14.65 5.95
C GLU A 519 7.09 14.69 4.42
N GLY A 520 7.97 15.55 3.92
CA GLY A 520 8.32 15.65 2.51
C GLY A 520 9.83 15.54 2.32
N ILE A 521 10.21 14.74 1.32
CA ILE A 521 11.59 14.42 0.98
C ILE A 521 11.82 14.78 -0.49
N ASP A 522 12.90 15.47 -0.81
CA ASP A 522 13.27 15.71 -2.20
C ASP A 522 13.52 14.37 -2.90
N TRP A 523 12.77 14.11 -3.98
CA TRP A 523 12.84 12.85 -4.69
C TRP A 523 14.23 12.58 -5.31
N THR A 524 14.96 13.63 -5.66
CA THR A 524 16.27 13.53 -6.31
C THR A 524 17.40 13.38 -5.31
N THR A 525 17.38 14.12 -4.20
CA THR A 525 18.50 14.19 -3.25
C THR A 525 18.30 13.36 -2.00
N GLY A 526 17.06 13.03 -1.65
CA GLY A 526 16.72 12.35 -0.38
C GLY A 526 16.72 13.28 0.84
N GLU A 527 16.88 14.59 0.65
CA GLU A 527 16.88 15.56 1.75
C GLU A 527 15.45 15.88 2.22
N SER A 528 15.26 16.13 3.52
CA SER A 528 13.97 16.61 4.03
C SER A 528 13.72 18.04 3.57
N VAL A 529 12.54 18.28 2.99
CA VAL A 529 12.13 19.56 2.42
C VAL A 529 10.77 20.05 2.94
N LEU A 530 10.02 19.19 3.62
CA LEU A 530 8.78 19.57 4.29
C LEU A 530 8.62 18.77 5.58
N THR A 531 8.17 19.45 6.63
CA THR A 531 7.79 18.82 7.90
C THR A 531 6.62 19.59 8.49
N TRP A 532 5.45 18.97 8.51
CA TRP A 532 4.23 19.50 9.10
C TRP A 532 3.80 18.63 10.28
N ILE A 533 4.18 19.05 11.49
CA ILE A 533 3.81 18.35 12.73
C ILE A 533 2.31 18.57 12.98
N THR A 534 1.53 17.49 12.97
CA THR A 534 0.08 17.53 13.25
C THR A 534 -0.26 17.13 14.68
N GLY A 535 0.62 16.39 15.35
CA GLY A 535 0.60 16.22 16.81
C GLY A 535 -0.24 15.05 17.35
N SER A 536 -1.38 14.75 16.74
CA SER A 536 -2.37 13.79 17.28
C SER A 536 -2.42 12.50 16.48
N SER A 537 -2.74 11.40 17.16
CA SER A 537 -3.07 10.08 16.56
C SER A 537 -4.28 10.15 15.64
N ARG A 538 -5.04 11.26 15.66
CA ARG A 538 -6.10 11.56 14.66
C ARG A 538 -5.58 11.48 13.22
N TYR A 539 -4.31 11.82 13.00
CA TYR A 539 -3.69 11.97 11.69
C TYR A 539 -2.71 10.84 11.35
N ASN A 540 -2.77 9.72 12.07
CA ASN A 540 -2.06 8.52 11.63
C ASN A 540 -2.68 7.98 10.33
N THR A 541 -1.92 7.22 9.54
CA THR A 541 -2.38 6.66 8.25
C THR A 541 -3.08 5.32 8.41
N VAL A 542 -2.62 4.46 9.34
CA VAL A 542 -3.13 3.10 9.56
C VAL A 542 -3.25 2.32 8.23
N PHE A 543 -2.11 2.06 7.59
CA PHE A 543 -1.96 1.41 6.28
C PHE A 543 -2.46 2.23 5.08
N ALA A 544 -3.08 3.39 5.28
CA ALA A 544 -3.63 4.16 4.18
C ALA A 544 -2.53 4.69 3.24
N GLY A 545 -2.84 4.72 1.93
CA GLY A 545 -2.02 5.43 0.96
C GLY A 545 -2.16 6.95 1.07
N LEU A 546 -1.13 7.68 0.67
CA LEU A 546 -1.19 9.12 0.45
C LEU A 546 -1.63 9.42 -0.99
N PHE A 547 -2.41 10.48 -1.13
CA PHE A 547 -2.97 10.95 -2.39
C PHE A 547 -2.78 12.46 -2.53
N ILE A 548 -2.85 12.95 -3.76
CA ILE A 548 -2.81 14.39 -4.07
C ILE A 548 -3.99 14.75 -4.97
N ASP A 549 -4.72 15.80 -4.62
CA ASP A 549 -5.83 16.31 -5.43
C ASP A 549 -5.36 17.28 -6.52
N ASP A 550 -6.28 17.71 -7.40
CA ASP A 550 -6.00 18.63 -8.51
C ASP A 550 -5.43 20.00 -8.06
N GLU A 551 -5.65 20.37 -6.79
CA GLU A 551 -5.20 21.64 -6.21
C GLU A 551 -3.86 21.49 -5.47
N GLY A 552 -3.29 20.28 -5.42
CA GLY A 552 -2.02 20.00 -4.78
C GLY A 552 -2.12 19.68 -3.29
N HIS A 553 -3.33 19.53 -2.73
CA HIS A 553 -3.47 19.12 -1.34
C HIS A 553 -3.07 17.66 -1.18
N ILE A 554 -2.37 17.34 -0.09
CA ILE A 554 -2.13 15.96 0.31
C ILE A 554 -3.33 15.46 1.12
N LEU A 555 -3.76 14.23 0.87
CA LEU A 555 -4.88 13.57 1.54
C LEU A 555 -4.50 12.14 1.91
N HIS A 556 -5.03 11.65 3.02
CA HIS A 556 -5.02 10.22 3.33
C HIS A 556 -6.12 9.87 4.32
N GLY A 557 -6.52 8.59 4.31
CA GLY A 557 -7.33 8.02 5.38
C GLY A 557 -6.58 7.99 6.71
N THR A 558 -7.32 7.97 7.80
CA THR A 558 -6.79 7.87 9.17
C THR A 558 -7.44 6.74 9.93
N ALA A 559 -7.03 6.51 11.20
CA ALA A 559 -7.65 5.49 12.05
C ALA A 559 -9.19 5.53 12.06
N PHE A 560 -9.79 6.74 11.97
CA PHE A 560 -11.25 6.93 12.08
C PHE A 560 -11.84 7.94 11.08
N GLY A 561 -11.08 8.38 10.08
CA GLY A 561 -11.56 9.41 9.16
C GLY A 561 -10.63 9.65 7.99
N MET A 562 -10.62 10.90 7.51
CA MET A 562 -9.73 11.35 6.45
C MET A 562 -9.27 12.76 6.76
N VAL A 563 -8.02 13.05 6.43
CA VAL A 563 -7.41 14.37 6.56
C VAL A 563 -7.03 14.92 5.19
N ARG A 564 -7.16 16.24 5.05
CA ARG A 564 -6.59 17.01 3.94
C ARG A 564 -5.72 18.13 4.49
N TYR A 565 -4.50 18.20 3.98
CA TYR A 565 -3.50 19.22 4.32
C TYR A 565 -3.61 20.44 3.41
N PRO A 566 -3.08 21.62 3.80
CA PRO A 566 -3.01 22.77 2.90
C PRO A 566 -2.11 22.50 1.68
N ALA A 567 -2.34 23.20 0.57
CA ALA A 567 -1.57 23.03 -0.66
C ALA A 567 -0.23 23.81 -0.66
N SER A 568 -0.03 24.73 0.30
CA SER A 568 1.17 25.58 0.42
C SER A 568 1.43 26.03 1.85
#